data_AF-A0A1C0U8A2-F1
#
_entry.id   AF-A0A1C0U8A2-F1
#
_cell.length_a   1.000
_cell.length_b   1.000
_cell.length_c   1.000
_cell.angle_alpha   90.00
_cell.angle_beta   90.00
_cell.angle_gamma   90.00
#
_symmetry.space_group_name_H-M   'P 1'
#
loop_
_entity.id
_entity.type
_entity.pdbx_description
1 polymer ?
#
loop_
_entity_poly.entity_id
_entity_poly.type
_entity_poly.pdbx_seq_one_letter_code
_entity_poly.pdbx_strand_id
1 'polypeptide(L)' 'MDILNYRLTPDAQADLIEIRRFTVQKWGKMQSEKYLSELQQTFRLLAVTPALGRGWTDAG' A
#
# COMPACT_ATOMS: atom_id res chain seq x y z
N MET A 1 13.42 -5.18 15.42
CA MET A 1 12.29 -4.24 15.26
C MET A 1 12.59 -3.44 14.02
N ASP A 2 12.12 -3.88 12.85
CA ASP A 2 12.36 -3.15 11.62
C ASP A 2 11.54 -1.87 11.64
N ILE A 3 12.25 -0.74 11.77
CA ILE A 3 11.69 0.59 11.65
C ILE A 3 11.21 0.68 10.20
N LEU A 4 9.90 0.72 9.98
CA LEU A 4 9.34 0.91 8.64
C LEU A 4 9.91 2.23 8.08
N ASN A 5 10.72 2.16 7.03
CA ASN A 5 11.41 3.31 6.42
C ASN A 5 10.48 4.29 5.67
N TYR A 6 9.16 4.24 5.91
CA TYR A 6 8.20 5.14 5.29
C TYR A 6 7.08 5.53 6.27
N ARG A 7 6.48 6.70 6.03
CA ARG A 7 5.32 7.19 6.75
C ARG A 7 4.14 7.28 5.78
N LEU A 8 2.97 6.88 6.25
CA LEU A 8 1.71 7.10 5.54
C LEU A 8 1.04 8.33 6.13
N THR A 9 0.44 9.15 5.27
CA THR A 9 -0.46 10.22 5.71
C THR A 9 -1.72 9.60 6.35
N PRO A 10 -2.47 10.35 7.18
CA PRO A 10 -3.75 9.88 7.70
C PRO A 10 -4.72 9.43 6.60
N ASP A 11 -4.77 10.15 5.48
CA ASP A 11 -5.60 9.79 4.34
C ASP A 11 -5.19 8.46 3.72
N ALA A 12 -3.88 8.23 3.50
CA ALA A 12 -3.39 6.96 2.98
C ALA A 12 -3.65 5.78 3.95
N GLN A 13 -3.72 6.03 5.26
CA GLN A 13 -4.13 5.02 6.23
C GLN A 13 -5.64 4.71 6.12
N ALA A 14 -6.46 5.74 5.94
CA ALA A 14 -7.89 5.58 5.71
C ALA A 14 -8.15 4.77 4.43
N ASP A 15 -7.42 5.06 3.34
CA ASP A 15 -7.49 4.31 2.08
C ASP A 15 -7.22 2.81 2.29
N LEU A 16 -6.19 2.45 3.08
CA LEU A 16 -5.91 1.04 3.39
C LEU A 16 -7.03 0.35 4.17
N ILE A 17 -7.74 1.09 5.04
CA ILE A 17 -8.91 0.58 5.77
C ILE A 17 -10.06 0.31 4.78
N GLU A 18 -10.30 1.21 3.84
CA GLU A 18 -11.34 1.05 2.81
C GLU A 18 -11.02 -0.09 1.85
N ILE A 19 -9.78 -0.19 1.38
CA ILE A 19 -9.27 -1.31 0.57
C ILE A 19 -9.50 -2.62 1.32
N ARG A 20 -9.18 -2.69 2.62
CA ARG A 20 -9.43 -3.88 3.44
C ARG A 20 -10.92 -4.23 3.47
N ARG A 21 -11.79 -3.27 3.77
CA ARG A 21 -13.25 -3.50 3.84
C ARG A 21 -13.80 -4.02 2.52
N PHE A 22 -13.43 -3.38 1.41
CA PHE A 22 -13.85 -3.76 0.07
C PHE A 22 -13.35 -5.17 -0.31
N THR A 23 -12.06 -5.44 -0.12
CA THR A 23 -11.44 -6.73 -0.49
C THR A 23 -11.99 -7.89 0.34
N VAL A 24 -12.25 -7.69 1.64
CA VAL A 24 -12.93 -8.68 2.50
C VAL A 24 -14.34 -8.96 1.98
N GLN A 25 -15.11 -7.91 1.66
CA GLN A 25 -16.47 -8.06 1.16
C GLN A 25 -16.53 -8.80 -0.18
N LYS A 26 -15.57 -8.55 -1.07
CA LYS A 26 -15.56 -9.13 -2.42
C LYS A 26 -14.97 -10.53 -2.49
N TRP A 27 -13.90 -10.81 -1.76
CA TRP A 27 -13.09 -12.03 -1.95
C TRP A 27 -12.74 -12.77 -0.65
N GLY A 28 -13.20 -12.26 0.49
CA GLY A 28 -12.95 -12.86 1.79
C GLY A 28 -11.62 -12.45 2.41
N LYS A 29 -11.46 -12.82 3.69
CA LYS A 29 -10.35 -12.40 4.55
C LYS A 29 -8.97 -12.77 4.01
N MET A 30 -8.80 -14.00 3.53
CA MET A 30 -7.52 -14.51 3.05
C MET A 30 -6.98 -13.68 1.86
N GLN A 31 -7.87 -13.32 0.92
CA GLN A 31 -7.46 -12.52 -0.24
C GLN A 31 -7.21 -11.05 0.12
N SER A 32 -7.96 -10.51 1.07
CA SER A 32 -7.68 -9.18 1.63
C SER A 32 -6.30 -9.12 2.30
N GLU A 33 -5.97 -10.12 3.12
CA GLU A 33 -4.66 -10.20 3.79
C GLU A 33 -3.51 -10.34 2.79
N LYS A 34 -3.67 -11.19 1.77
CA LYS A 34 -2.69 -11.32 0.69
C LYS A 34 -2.47 -9.98 -0.02
N TYR A 35 -3.54 -9.31 -0.43
CA TYR A 35 -3.47 -8.05 -1.16
C TYR A 35 -2.79 -6.94 -0.35
N LEU A 36 -3.14 -6.79 0.94
CA LEU A 36 -2.52 -5.81 1.82
C LEU A 36 -1.04 -6.12 2.10
N SER A 37 -0.67 -7.40 2.20
CA SER A 37 0.73 -7.81 2.33
C SER A 37 1.55 -7.43 1.10
N GLU A 38 1.01 -7.62 -0.10
CA GLU A 38 1.64 -7.22 -1.36
C GLU A 38 1.83 -5.70 -1.42
N LEU A 39 0.80 -4.90 -1.08
CA LEU A 39 0.94 -3.44 -0.96
C LEU A 39 2.06 -3.04 0.02
N GLN A 40 2.10 -3.68 1.19
CA GLN A 40 3.12 -3.39 2.19
C GLN A 40 4.54 -3.72 1.71
N GLN A 41 4.69 -4.80 0.92
CA GLN A 41 5.96 -5.15 0.28
C GLN A 41 6.36 -4.10 -0.76
N THR A 42 5.43 -3.63 -1.58
CA THR A 42 5.66 -2.54 -2.54
C THR A 42 6.10 -1.26 -1.83
N PHE A 43 5.46 -0.87 -0.72
CA PHE A 43 5.86 0.32 0.04
C PHE A 43 7.27 0.18 0.62
N ARG A 44 7.63 -1.00 1.16
CA ARG A 44 8.99 -1.25 1.62
C ARG A 44 10.01 -1.16 0.49
N LEU A 45 9.69 -1.72 -0.67
CA LEU A 45 10.57 -1.66 -1.84
C LEU A 45 10.79 -0.21 -2.31
N LEU A 46 9.73 0.59 -2.40
CA LEU A 46 9.81 2.00 -2.78
C LEU A 46 10.55 2.83 -1.73
N ALA A 47 10.42 2.51 -0.44
CA ALA A 47 11.15 3.19 0.62
C ALA A 47 12.67 2.94 0.55
N VAL A 48 13.09 1.76 0.09
CA VAL A 48 14.51 1.39 -0.08
C VAL A 48 15.05 1.88 -1.42
N THR A 49 14.23 1.84 -2.48
CA THR A 49 14.62 2.21 -3.84
C THR A 49 13.60 3.18 -4.46
N PRO A 50 13.59 4.47 -4.08
CA PRO A 50 12.58 5.44 -4.51
C PRO A 50 12.49 5.63 -6.03
N ALA A 51 13.60 5.46 -6.75
CA ALA A 51 13.68 5.61 -8.21
C ALA A 51 12.90 4.52 -9.00
N LEU A 52 12.41 3.47 -8.34
CA LEU A 52 11.49 2.51 -8.96
C LEU A 52 10.10 3.12 -9.22
N GLY A 53 9.73 4.16 -8.48
CA GLY A 53 8.53 4.92 -8.76
C GLY A 53 8.65 5.60 -10.12
N ARG A 54 7.68 5.34 -11.02
CA ARG A 54 7.63 6.09 -12.27
C ARG A 54 7.33 7.55 -11.94
N GLY A 55 8.23 8.45 -12.35
CA GLY A 55 7.97 9.89 -12.29
C GLY A 55 6.70 10.21 -13.05
N TRP A 56 5.75 10.85 -12.37
CA TRP A 56 4.51 11.28 -12.99
C TRP A 56 4.76 12.64 -13.64
N THR A 57 4.84 12.66 -14.98
CA THR A 57 5.15 13.87 -15.76
C THR A 57 3.93 14.53 -16.40
N ASP A 58 2.71 14.06 -16.14
CA ASP A 58 1.53 14.58 -16.83
C ASP A 58 0.23 14.49 -16.01
N ALA A 59 -0.33 15.65 -15.67
CA ALA A 59 -1.71 15.81 -15.21
C ALA A 59 -2.49 16.45 -16.38
N GLY A 60 -2.82 15.62 -17.38
CA GLY A 60 -3.75 16.00 -18.45
C GLY A 60 -5.16 16.23 -17.92
#